data_AF-A0A514L869-F1
#
_entry.id   AF-A0A514L869-F1
#
_cell.length_a   1.000
_cell.length_b   1.000
_cell.length_c   1.000
_cell.angle_alpha   90.00
_cell.angle_beta   90.00
_cell.angle_gamma   90.00
#
_symmetry.space_group_name_H-M   'P 1'
#
loop_
_entity.id
_entity.type
_entity.pdbx_description
1 polymer ?
#
loop_
_entity_poly.entity_id
_entity_poly.type
_entity_poly.pdbx_seq_one_letter_code
_entity_poly.pdbx_strand_id
1 'polypeptide(L)' 'MSKDTDTTERIFEYIKNRSEISETTAIRHIHRRFGIVEEEIEEILDKLFDENKIRKIYDEEYQENRFETQSSNQSF' A
#
# COMPACT_ATOMS: atom_id res chain seq x y z
N MET A 1 21.88 10.25 -10.65
CA MET A 1 21.36 9.76 -9.37
C MET A 1 19.87 9.60 -9.55
N SER A 2 19.41 8.35 -9.56
CA SER A 2 18.03 7.97 -9.88
C SER A 2 17.11 8.46 -8.77
N LYS A 3 16.15 9.34 -9.11
CA LYS A 3 15.21 9.93 -8.15
C LYS A 3 14.27 8.90 -7.52
N ASP A 4 14.01 7.79 -8.21
CA ASP A 4 13.00 6.81 -7.80
C ASP A 4 13.46 5.91 -6.65
N THR A 5 14.76 5.61 -6.56
CA THR A 5 15.31 4.77 -5.48
C THR A 5 15.19 5.46 -4.11
N ASP A 6 15.29 6.79 -4.07
CA ASP A 6 15.16 7.58 -2.84
C ASP A 6 13.73 7.53 -2.29
N THR A 7 12.72 7.56 -3.17
CA THR A 7 11.31 7.58 -2.76
C THR A 7 10.90 6.27 -2.08
N THR A 8 11.25 5.13 -2.65
CA THR A 8 10.95 3.81 -2.07
C THR A 8 11.61 3.61 -0.71
N GLU A 9 12.89 3.99 -0.58
CA GLU A 9 13.60 3.91 0.71
C GLU A 9 12.97 4.82 1.76
N ARG A 10 12.58 6.05 1.37
CA ARG A 10 11.94 7.00 2.30
C ARG A 10 10.56 6.55 2.74
N ILE A 11 9.78 5.92 1.86
CA ILE A 11 8.51 5.30 2.21
C ILE A 11 8.75 4.15 3.18
N PHE A 12 9.71 3.27 2.88
CA PHE A 12 10.07 2.14 3.75
C PHE A 12 10.46 2.63 5.16
N GLU A 13 11.34 3.63 5.27
CA GLU A 13 11.73 4.23 6.54
C GLU A 13 10.55 4.87 7.31
N TYR A 14 9.59 5.44 6.59
CA TYR A 14 8.38 6.03 7.18
C TYR A 14 7.43 4.99 7.76
N ILE A 15 7.33 3.82 7.12
CA ILE A 15 6.41 2.76 7.54
C ILE A 15 7.07 1.78 8.53
N LYS A 16 8.36 1.45 8.41
CA LYS A 16 9.03 0.45 9.25
C LYS A 16 8.99 0.74 10.75
N ASN A 17 8.83 2.00 11.13
CA ASN A 17 8.81 2.46 12.53
C ASN A 17 7.40 2.46 13.15
N ARG A 18 6.37 2.03 12.42
CA ARG A 18 5.00 1.94 12.93
C ARG A 18 4.75 0.53 13.47
N SER A 19 4.27 0.45 14.70
CA SER A 19 4.06 -0.80 15.44
C SER A 19 3.04 -1.73 14.77
N GLU A 20 2.02 -1.18 14.11
CA GLU A 20 1.03 -1.91 13.31
C GLU A 20 0.62 -1.02 12.13
N ILE A 21 0.59 -1.58 10.92
CA ILE A 21 0.21 -0.84 9.70
C ILE A 21 -0.94 -1.59 9.05
N SER A 22 -2.15 -1.03 9.14
CA SER A 22 -3.22 -1.42 8.22
C SER A 22 -2.97 -0.77 6.86
N GLU A 23 -3.08 -1.57 5.78
CA GLU A 23 -2.69 -1.19 4.43
C GLU A 23 -3.44 0.05 3.91
N THR A 24 -4.75 0.13 4.18
CA THR A 24 -5.61 1.28 3.85
C THR A 24 -5.17 2.58 4.54
N THR A 25 -4.69 2.47 5.77
CA THR A 25 -4.13 3.62 6.51
C THR A 25 -2.74 3.96 5.97
N ALA A 26 -1.93 2.96 5.62
CA ALA A 26 -0.58 3.18 5.08
C ALA A 26 -0.61 4.04 3.81
N ILE A 27 -1.41 3.65 2.82
CA ILE A 27 -1.49 4.30 1.50
C ILE A 27 -1.91 5.76 1.68
N ARG A 28 -3.01 6.01 2.40
CA ARG A 28 -3.51 7.36 2.66
C ARG A 28 -2.49 8.23 3.40
N HIS A 29 -1.78 7.67 4.37
CA HIS A 29 -0.77 8.40 5.13
C HIS A 29 0.50 8.70 4.33
N ILE A 30 0.88 7.82 3.39
CA ILE A 30 2.00 8.06 2.47
C ILE A 30 1.60 9.12 1.44
N HIS A 31 0.41 9.01 0.84
CA HIS A 31 -0.13 10.00 -0.10
C HIS A 31 -0.10 11.40 0.49
N ARG A 32 -0.65 11.58 1.70
CA ARG A 32 -0.65 12.87 2.41
C ARG A 32 0.75 13.38 2.76
N ARG A 33 1.72 12.51 3.03
CA ARG A 33 3.06 12.89 3.49
C ARG A 33 4.00 13.22 2.35
N PHE A 34 3.90 12.50 1.25
CA PHE A 34 4.85 12.57 0.14
C PHE A 34 4.23 13.15 -1.15
N GLY A 35 2.90 13.28 -1.22
CA GLY A 35 2.20 13.80 -2.40
C GLY A 35 2.21 12.83 -3.58
N ILE A 36 2.44 11.54 -3.33
CA ILE A 36 2.52 10.47 -4.32
C ILE A 36 1.13 9.89 -4.53
N VAL A 37 0.75 9.56 -5.76
CA VAL A 37 -0.56 8.97 -6.07
C VAL A 37 -0.73 7.59 -5.43
N GLU A 38 -1.96 7.23 -5.05
CA GLU A 38 -2.23 6.01 -4.29
C GLU A 38 -1.83 4.73 -5.04
N GLU A 39 -2.05 4.67 -6.36
CA GLU A 39 -1.62 3.54 -7.22
C GLU A 39 -0.11 3.32 -7.19
N GLU A 40 0.69 4.39 -7.29
CA GLU A 40 2.15 4.31 -7.24
C GLU A 40 2.63 3.85 -5.86
N ILE A 41 1.94 4.25 -4.79
CA ILE A 41 2.23 3.78 -3.44
C ILE A 41 1.92 2.29 -3.31
N GLU A 42 0.81 1.82 -3.89
CA GLU A 42 0.43 0.41 -3.89
C GLU A 42 1.53 -0.44 -4.56
N GLU A 43 2.03 -0.02 -5.73
CA GLU A 43 3.14 -0.70 -6.40
C GLU A 43 4.43 -0.73 -5.57
N ILE A 44 4.74 0.35 -4.85
CA ILE A 44 5.92 0.41 -3.96
C ILE A 44 5.76 -0.55 -2.79
N LEU A 45 4.57 -0.59 -2.18
CA LEU A 45 4.28 -1.50 -1.07
C LEU A 45 4.25 -2.97 -1.52
N ASP A 46 3.75 -3.26 -2.72
CA ASP A 46 3.83 -4.59 -3.35
C ASP A 46 5.28 -5.04 -3.50
N LYS A 47 6.15 -4.19 -4.08
CA LYS A 47 7.59 -4.51 -4.22
C LYS A 47 8.27 -4.76 -2.87
N LEU A 48 8.00 -3.93 -1.87
CA LEU A 48 8.56 -4.09 -0.53
C LEU A 48 8.05 -5.37 0.16
N PHE A 49 6.82 -5.79 -0.14
CA PHE A 49 6.25 -7.04 0.34
C PHE A 49 6.91 -8.25 -0.35
N ASP A 50 7.04 -8.22 -1.68
CA ASP A 50 7.70 -9.27 -2.46
C ASP A 50 9.17 -9.46 -2.04
N GLU A 51 9.85 -8.37 -1.69
CA GLU A 51 11.21 -8.38 -1.13
C GLU A 51 11.27 -8.82 0.34
N ASN A 52 10.15 -9.20 0.96
CA ASN A 52 10.02 -9.56 2.38
C ASN A 52 10.50 -8.47 3.36
N LYS A 53 10.49 -7.19 2.94
CA LYS A 53 10.89 -6.06 3.79
C LYS A 53 9.77 -5.59 4.71
N ILE A 54 8.51 -5.77 4.30
CA ILE A 54 7.33 -5.44 5.09
C ILE A 54 6.35 -6.62 5.14
N ARG A 55 5.46 -6.61 6.13
CA ARG A 55 4.30 -7.50 6.19
C ARG A 55 3.06 -6.68 5.91
N LYS A 56 2.23 -7.13 4.97
CA LYS A 56 0.91 -6.54 4.71
C LYS A 56 -0.09 -7.11 5.69
N ILE A 57 -0.71 -6.25 6.49
CA ILE A 57 -1.87 -6.59 7.31
C ILE A 57 -3.06 -5.99 6.59
N TYR A 58 -3.81 -6.86 5.92
CA TYR A 58 -5.07 -6.50 5.29
C TYR A 58 -6.14 -6.45 6.37
N ASP A 59 -6.77 -5.29 6.54
CA ASP A 59 -7.95 -5.15 7.38
C ASP A 59 -9.12 -5.92 6.72
N GLU A 60 -9.94 -6.63 7.49
CA GLU A 60 -11.05 -7.44 6.95
C GLU A 60 -12.01 -6.59 6.08
N GLU A 61 -12.22 -5.33 6.45
CA GLU A 61 -13.02 -4.35 5.69
C GLU A 61 -12.46 -4.08 4.28
N TYR A 62 -11.14 -4.13 4.09
CA TYR A 62 -10.55 -3.97 2.76
C TYR A 62 -10.75 -5.22 1.89
N GLN A 63 -10.71 -6.40 2.49
CA GLN A 63 -10.93 -7.67 1.78
C GLN A 63 -12.36 -7.75 1.25
N GLU A 64 -13.36 -7.42 2.07
CA GLU A 64 -14.77 -7.44 1.65
C GLU A 64 -15.02 -6.51 0.44
N ASN A 65 -14.49 -5.29 0.48
CA ASN A 65 -14.66 -4.31 -0.60
C ASN A 65 -13.97 -4.71 -1.93
N ARG A 66 -12.88 -5.50 -1.87
CA ARG A 66 -12.14 -5.97 -3.06
C ARG A 66 -12.84 -7.14 -3.77
N PHE A 67 -13.53 -8.01 -3.03
CA PHE A 67 -14.28 -9.15 -3.60
C PHE A 67 -15.71 -8.79 -4.02
N GLU A 68 -16.35 -7.81 -3.37
CA GLU A 68 -17.67 -7.33 -3.77
C GLU A 68 -17.67 -6.61 -5.13
N THR A 69 -16.60 -5.88 -5.44
CA THR A 69 -16.46 -5.20 -6.74
C THR A 69 -16.25 -6.16 -7.91
N GLN A 70 -15.82 -7.42 -7.67
CA GLN A 70 -15.76 -8.45 -8.71
C GLN A 70 -17.05 -9.26 -8.85
N SER A 71 -17.90 -9.30 -7.82
CA SER A 71 -19.11 -10.14 -7.81
C SER A 71 -20.34 -9.43 -8.38
N SER A 72 -20.29 -8.11 -8.57
CA SER A 72 -21.44 -7.29 -8.97
C SER A 72 -21.65 -7.15 -10.48
N ASN A 73 -20.80 -7.75 -11.33
CA ASN A 73 -20.86 -7.62 -12.79
C ASN A 73 -21.21 -8.93 -13.54
N GLN A 74 -21.79 -9.92 -12.88
CA GLN A 74 -22.43 -11.06 -13.56
C GLN A 74 -23.86 -11.24 -13.07
N SER A 75 -24.76 -10.41 -13.60
CA SER A 75 -26.17 -10.77 -13.77
C SER A 75 -26.39 -11.10 -15.24
N PHE A 76 -26.48 -12.40 -15.56
CA PHE A 76 -27.09 -12.91 -16.79
C PHE A 76 -28.47 -13.46 -16.44
#